data_AF-F8UHZ3-F1
#
_entry.id   AF-F8UHZ3-F1
#
_cell.length_a   1.000
_cell.length_b   1.000
_cell.length_c   1.000
_cell.angle_alpha   90.00
_cell.angle_beta   90.00
_cell.angle_gamma   90.00
#
_symmetry.space_group_name_H-M   'P 1'
#
loop_
_entity.id
_entity.type
_entity.pdbx_description
1 polymer ?
#
loop_
_entity_poly.entity_id
_entity_poly.type
_entity_poly.pdbx_seq_one_letter_code
_entity_poly.pdbx_strand_id
1 'polypeptide(L)'
;PTPGSSAPTLATPGHFVALAGQSAQEQAQPGTFVSGSGATAASLAQVGHFVSGLAATAQTAAPLGKFVDVEGAVAAIEAPLGKYVDTTGASEAKLALPGSYVPTTGSSAATLAAPGHFVAFAGSSTQEEAQPGSFVDVAGATAATVSPVGFFVPNSGATAALAAPPGQYVPTTGGVMAVNCPTHTNSYGMASACRITSESYAGGAPGVTPLLDSNFGTGGTHDVGALGAGGMFGFDVENVSTDSATPDDLTTLTLLQALLGGDDGLYFDLLGFTPGMELVIGSGLFPFSLKALAGLPAGAFSFTLSLLTDQYADYGQAGKLFTYTFTGTNPGTVVPEPSSLALALGALGGVALASGLRARRRRSSSG
;
A
#
# COMPACT_ATOMS: atom_id res chain seq x y z
N PRO A 1 -94.20 8.40 -44.82
CA PRO A 1 -93.82 7.56 -43.67
C PRO A 1 -92.57 8.12 -42.99
N THR A 2 -92.69 8.58 -41.75
CA THR A 2 -91.56 8.97 -40.90
C THR A 2 -91.43 7.95 -39.76
N PRO A 3 -90.57 6.93 -39.91
CA PRO A 3 -90.19 6.06 -38.80
C PRO A 3 -88.87 6.56 -38.17
N GLY A 4 -88.99 7.06 -36.94
CA GLY A 4 -88.10 6.65 -35.84
C GLY A 4 -86.58 6.87 -35.93
N SER A 5 -86.09 7.99 -36.43
CA SER A 5 -84.70 8.40 -36.13
C SER A 5 -84.64 8.96 -34.70
N SER A 6 -84.76 8.08 -33.69
CA SER A 6 -84.21 8.38 -32.38
C SER A 6 -82.71 8.56 -32.57
N ALA A 7 -82.18 9.74 -32.24
CA ALA A 7 -80.75 9.98 -32.24
C ALA A 7 -80.04 8.82 -31.51
N PRO A 8 -78.92 8.28 -32.04
CA PRO A 8 -78.24 7.18 -31.39
C PRO A 8 -77.86 7.60 -29.98
N THR A 9 -78.22 6.78 -28.98
CA THR A 9 -77.80 7.00 -27.60
C THR A 9 -76.28 6.88 -27.56
N LEU A 10 -75.58 8.01 -27.48
CA LEU A 10 -74.13 8.00 -27.28
C LEU A 10 -73.85 7.41 -25.90
N ALA A 11 -72.95 6.42 -25.85
CA ALA A 11 -72.43 5.92 -24.58
C ALA A 11 -71.83 7.08 -23.77
N THR A 12 -72.08 7.13 -22.47
CA THR A 12 -71.44 8.12 -21.57
C THR A 12 -70.06 7.62 -21.14
N PRO A 13 -69.14 8.51 -20.69
CA PRO A 13 -67.87 8.06 -20.11
C PRO A 13 -68.08 6.97 -19.04
N GLY A 14 -67.21 5.96 -19.03
CA GLY A 14 -67.36 4.75 -18.20
C GLY A 14 -68.34 3.71 -18.74
N HIS A 15 -69.03 3.98 -19.85
CA HIS A 15 -69.95 3.05 -20.49
C HIS A 15 -69.70 2.92 -22.00
N PHE A 16 -70.11 1.81 -22.60
CA PHE A 16 -70.03 1.57 -24.04
C PHE A 16 -71.34 0.95 -24.57
N VAL A 17 -71.56 1.03 -25.88
CA VAL A 17 -72.70 0.39 -26.54
C VAL A 17 -72.16 -0.55 -27.62
N ALA A 18 -72.19 -1.85 -27.36
CA ALA A 18 -71.50 -2.85 -28.19
C ALA A 18 -72.13 -3.05 -29.57
N LEU A 19 -73.45 -2.85 -29.67
CA LEU A 19 -74.22 -3.12 -30.88
C LEU A 19 -75.08 -1.92 -31.27
N ALA A 20 -75.11 -1.63 -32.57
CA ALA A 20 -75.99 -0.61 -33.11
C ALA A 20 -77.46 -0.96 -32.80
N GLY A 21 -78.18 -0.05 -32.14
CA GLY A 21 -79.57 -0.25 -31.73
C GLY A 21 -79.78 -0.81 -30.31
N GLN A 22 -78.72 -1.05 -29.54
CA GLN A 22 -78.85 -1.28 -28.09
C GLN A 22 -79.46 -0.03 -27.41
N SER A 23 -80.50 -0.25 -26.61
CA SER A 23 -81.23 0.80 -25.88
C SER A 23 -80.61 1.15 -24.52
N ALA A 24 -79.70 0.32 -24.03
CA ALA A 24 -79.00 0.49 -22.75
C ALA A 24 -77.48 0.48 -22.97
N GLN A 25 -76.78 1.34 -22.22
CA GLN A 25 -75.33 1.37 -22.19
C GLN A 25 -74.78 0.31 -21.22
N GLU A 26 -73.69 -0.37 -21.61
CA GLU A 26 -72.98 -1.33 -20.79
C GLU A 26 -71.85 -0.65 -20.02
N GLN A 27 -71.70 -0.97 -18.75
CA GLN A 27 -70.66 -0.41 -17.88
C GLN A 27 -69.31 -1.07 -18.17
N ALA A 28 -68.23 -0.27 -18.24
CA ALA A 28 -66.87 -0.79 -18.28
C ALA A 28 -66.59 -1.65 -17.04
N GLN A 29 -66.11 -2.87 -17.24
CA GLN A 29 -65.81 -3.82 -16.16
C GLN A 29 -64.41 -3.56 -15.58
N PRO A 30 -64.09 -4.02 -14.35
CA PRO A 30 -62.73 -3.95 -13.82
C PRO A 30 -61.71 -4.48 -14.84
N GLY A 31 -60.56 -3.81 -14.93
CA GLY A 31 -59.57 -4.05 -15.98
C GLY A 31 -59.83 -3.28 -17.28
N THR A 32 -60.95 -2.59 -17.42
CA THR A 32 -61.27 -1.78 -18.61
C THR A 32 -61.78 -0.38 -18.25
N PHE A 33 -61.57 0.60 -19.15
CA PHE A 33 -62.04 1.97 -18.98
C PHE A 33 -62.61 2.54 -20.28
N VAL A 34 -63.44 3.59 -20.16
CA VAL A 34 -63.96 4.36 -21.30
C VAL A 34 -63.80 5.86 -21.01
N SER A 35 -62.88 6.50 -21.71
CA SER A 35 -62.47 7.89 -21.46
C SER A 35 -63.42 8.96 -22.03
N GLY A 36 -64.18 8.64 -23.07
CA GLY A 36 -65.02 9.59 -23.79
C GLY A 36 -66.40 9.03 -24.12
N SER A 37 -67.28 9.90 -24.60
CA SER A 37 -68.61 9.51 -25.04
C SER A 37 -68.61 8.82 -26.42
N GLY A 38 -69.58 7.95 -26.67
CA GLY A 38 -69.78 7.30 -27.97
C GLY A 38 -68.91 6.06 -28.20
N ALA A 39 -68.30 5.53 -27.14
CA ALA A 39 -67.50 4.31 -27.23
C ALA A 39 -68.39 3.08 -27.57
N THR A 40 -67.89 2.24 -28.47
CA THR A 40 -68.52 0.96 -28.82
C THR A 40 -67.89 -0.24 -28.10
N ALA A 41 -66.77 -0.03 -27.40
CA ALA A 41 -66.10 -1.02 -26.56
C ALA A 41 -65.33 -0.33 -25.43
N ALA A 42 -65.04 -1.07 -24.36
CA ALA A 42 -64.14 -0.62 -23.30
C ALA A 42 -62.68 -0.91 -23.66
N SER A 43 -61.77 0.00 -23.31
CA SER A 43 -60.32 -0.18 -23.51
C SER A 43 -59.71 -0.90 -22.32
N LEU A 44 -58.83 -1.87 -22.55
CA LEU A 44 -58.07 -2.53 -21.47
C LEU A 44 -57.14 -1.53 -20.78
N ALA A 45 -56.98 -1.70 -19.47
CA ALA A 45 -55.89 -1.05 -18.74
C ALA A 45 -54.56 -1.49 -19.35
N GLN A 46 -53.69 -0.53 -19.65
CA GLN A 46 -52.37 -0.80 -20.23
C GLN A 46 -51.42 -1.33 -19.17
N VAL A 47 -50.34 -2.02 -19.61
CA VAL A 47 -49.22 -2.40 -18.74
C VAL A 47 -48.74 -1.18 -17.94
N GLY A 48 -48.40 -1.40 -16.67
CA GLY A 48 -48.12 -0.34 -15.70
C GLY A 48 -49.35 0.33 -15.09
N HIS A 49 -50.57 0.01 -15.53
CA HIS A 49 -51.81 0.60 -15.04
C HIS A 49 -52.86 -0.45 -14.68
N PHE A 50 -53.77 -0.12 -13.78
CA PHE A 50 -54.87 -1.00 -13.38
C PHE A 50 -56.19 -0.23 -13.27
N VAL A 51 -57.31 -0.97 -13.34
CA VAL A 51 -58.65 -0.45 -13.12
C VAL A 51 -59.40 -1.36 -12.15
N SER A 52 -59.63 -0.89 -10.92
CA SER A 52 -60.24 -1.70 -9.86
C SER A 52 -61.77 -1.66 -9.84
N GLY A 53 -62.38 -0.63 -10.43
CA GLY A 53 -63.80 -0.33 -10.30
C GLY A 53 -64.57 -0.47 -11.61
N LEU A 54 -65.88 -0.66 -11.48
CA LEU A 54 -66.81 -0.59 -12.60
C LEU A 54 -67.02 0.87 -13.06
N ALA A 55 -67.39 1.08 -14.33
CA ALA A 55 -67.60 2.40 -14.97
C ALA A 55 -66.38 3.34 -14.89
N ALA A 56 -65.17 2.78 -14.94
CA ALA A 56 -63.97 3.59 -14.92
C ALA A 56 -63.86 4.46 -16.17
N THR A 57 -63.55 5.74 -15.99
CA THR A 57 -63.29 6.68 -17.08
C THR A 57 -61.79 6.81 -17.40
N ALA A 58 -60.93 6.27 -16.54
CA ALA A 58 -59.49 6.28 -16.69
C ALA A 58 -58.86 5.06 -16.01
N GLN A 59 -57.63 4.76 -16.43
CA GLN A 59 -56.76 3.78 -15.77
C GLN A 59 -55.90 4.46 -14.69
N THR A 60 -55.56 3.72 -13.64
CA THR A 60 -54.71 4.19 -12.53
C THR A 60 -53.30 3.65 -12.69
N ALA A 61 -52.29 4.51 -12.71
CA ALA A 61 -50.90 4.08 -12.74
C ALA A 61 -50.54 3.29 -11.47
N ALA A 62 -49.72 2.24 -11.62
CA ALA A 62 -49.20 1.50 -10.47
C ALA A 62 -48.41 2.46 -9.56
N PRO A 63 -48.71 2.54 -8.25
CA PRO A 63 -47.97 3.40 -7.33
C PRO A 63 -46.55 2.86 -7.09
N LEU A 64 -45.69 3.68 -6.47
CA LEU A 64 -44.36 3.24 -6.05
C LEU A 64 -44.42 1.95 -5.22
N GLY A 65 -43.43 1.09 -5.40
CA GLY A 65 -43.41 -0.25 -4.81
C GLY A 65 -44.33 -1.28 -5.46
N LYS A 66 -45.14 -0.89 -6.46
CA LYS A 66 -46.01 -1.81 -7.20
C LYS A 66 -45.82 -1.70 -8.72
N PHE A 67 -46.05 -2.79 -9.43
CA PHE A 67 -45.97 -2.86 -10.89
C PHE A 67 -47.19 -3.60 -11.46
N VAL A 68 -47.41 -3.45 -12.76
CA VAL A 68 -48.42 -4.22 -13.51
C VAL A 68 -47.78 -4.73 -14.79
N ASP A 69 -47.68 -6.05 -14.94
CA ASP A 69 -47.01 -6.74 -16.05
C ASP A 69 -47.95 -7.21 -17.16
N VAL A 70 -49.26 -7.11 -16.96
CA VAL A 70 -50.30 -7.57 -17.90
C VAL A 70 -51.32 -6.48 -18.21
N GLU A 71 -51.85 -6.48 -19.44
CA GLU A 71 -53.00 -5.66 -19.79
C GLU A 71 -54.27 -6.15 -19.09
N GLY A 72 -55.24 -5.26 -18.89
CA GLY A 72 -56.51 -5.59 -18.27
C GLY A 72 -56.42 -5.82 -16.75
N ALA A 73 -55.34 -5.40 -16.10
CA ALA A 73 -55.15 -5.63 -14.68
C ALA A 73 -56.20 -4.88 -13.82
N VAL A 74 -56.69 -5.57 -12.79
CA VAL A 74 -57.64 -5.01 -11.81
C VAL A 74 -56.96 -4.43 -10.57
N ALA A 75 -55.68 -4.77 -10.35
CA ALA A 75 -54.87 -4.32 -9.24
C ALA A 75 -53.38 -4.32 -9.62
N ALA A 76 -52.57 -3.54 -8.89
CA ALA A 76 -51.11 -3.56 -9.01
C ALA A 76 -50.47 -4.62 -8.09
N ILE A 77 -49.40 -5.24 -8.57
CA ILE A 77 -48.63 -6.29 -7.89
C ILE A 77 -47.53 -5.64 -7.07
N GLU A 78 -47.36 -6.03 -5.80
CA GLU A 78 -46.24 -5.55 -4.98
C GLU A 78 -44.91 -6.09 -5.47
N ALA A 79 -43.88 -5.24 -5.46
CA ALA A 79 -42.51 -5.69 -5.71
C ALA A 79 -42.16 -6.80 -4.70
N PRO A 80 -41.72 -7.99 -5.15
CA PRO A 80 -41.34 -9.07 -4.26
C PRO A 80 -40.03 -8.74 -3.53
N LEU A 81 -39.69 -9.52 -2.51
CA LEU A 81 -38.40 -9.42 -1.81
C LEU A 81 -37.22 -9.42 -2.81
N GLY A 82 -36.20 -8.63 -2.51
CA GLY A 82 -35.06 -8.44 -3.42
C GLY A 82 -35.33 -7.53 -4.64
N LYS A 83 -36.57 -7.05 -4.82
CA LYS A 83 -36.94 -6.13 -5.89
C LYS A 83 -37.63 -4.88 -5.37
N TYR A 84 -37.52 -3.77 -6.10
CA TYR A 84 -38.18 -2.51 -5.78
C TYR A 84 -38.76 -1.84 -7.04
N VAL A 85 -39.69 -0.91 -6.84
CA VAL A 85 -40.25 -0.08 -7.92
C VAL A 85 -40.17 1.39 -7.53
N ASP A 86 -39.28 2.12 -8.19
CA ASP A 86 -38.96 3.53 -7.94
C ASP A 86 -39.71 4.51 -8.87
N THR A 87 -40.48 4.00 -9.84
CA THR A 87 -41.24 4.81 -10.80
C THR A 87 -42.71 4.42 -10.80
N THR A 88 -43.60 5.40 -10.79
CA THR A 88 -45.04 5.16 -10.97
C THR A 88 -45.34 4.68 -12.38
N GLY A 89 -46.30 3.76 -12.53
CA GLY A 89 -46.67 3.22 -13.83
C GLY A 89 -45.69 2.16 -14.34
N ALA A 90 -44.91 1.53 -13.47
CA ALA A 90 -43.93 0.53 -13.86
C ALA A 90 -44.57 -0.78 -14.34
N SER A 91 -43.99 -1.35 -15.39
CA SER A 91 -44.36 -2.67 -15.93
C SER A 91 -43.66 -3.82 -15.23
N GLU A 92 -42.58 -3.54 -14.50
CA GLU A 92 -41.73 -4.54 -13.86
C GLU A 92 -41.06 -3.96 -12.60
N ALA A 93 -40.63 -4.86 -11.71
CA ALA A 93 -39.84 -4.49 -10.53
C ALA A 93 -38.33 -4.65 -10.81
N LYS A 94 -37.55 -3.65 -10.38
CA LYS A 94 -36.08 -3.62 -10.49
C LYS A 94 -35.44 -4.50 -9.42
N LEU A 95 -34.39 -5.23 -9.77
CA LEU A 95 -33.59 -5.97 -8.78
C LEU A 95 -32.75 -5.01 -7.94
N ALA A 96 -32.61 -5.31 -6.64
CA ALA A 96 -31.54 -4.73 -5.85
C ALA A 96 -30.18 -5.14 -6.43
N LEU A 97 -29.27 -4.20 -6.65
CA LEU A 97 -27.92 -4.51 -7.12
C LEU A 97 -27.05 -5.02 -5.97
N PRO A 98 -25.93 -5.73 -6.24
CA PRO A 98 -24.94 -6.06 -5.22
C PRO A 98 -24.57 -4.84 -4.37
N GLY A 99 -24.37 -5.05 -3.08
CA GLY A 99 -24.24 -3.98 -2.08
C GLY A 99 -25.58 -3.44 -1.55
N SER A 100 -26.72 -3.83 -2.13
CA SER A 100 -28.04 -3.43 -1.66
C SER A 100 -28.99 -4.63 -1.52
N TYR A 101 -29.96 -4.52 -0.62
CA TYR A 101 -30.98 -5.54 -0.40
C TYR A 101 -32.37 -4.91 -0.24
N VAL A 102 -33.42 -5.71 -0.45
CA VAL A 102 -34.82 -5.29 -0.22
C VAL A 102 -35.50 -6.28 0.73
N PRO A 103 -35.65 -5.93 2.03
CA PRO A 103 -36.15 -6.84 3.04
C PRO A 103 -37.69 -6.93 3.11
N THR A 104 -38.40 -6.02 2.44
CA THR A 104 -39.86 -5.91 2.51
C THR A 104 -40.49 -5.92 1.13
N THR A 105 -41.63 -6.58 0.98
CA THR A 105 -42.44 -6.49 -0.24
C THR A 105 -43.00 -5.08 -0.39
N GLY A 106 -43.28 -4.68 -1.63
CA GLY A 106 -43.85 -3.36 -1.90
C GLY A 106 -42.84 -2.21 -1.74
N SER A 107 -41.53 -2.48 -1.72
CA SER A 107 -40.52 -1.45 -1.51
C SER A 107 -40.33 -0.58 -2.75
N SER A 108 -40.18 0.72 -2.53
CA SER A 108 -39.91 1.68 -3.61
C SER A 108 -38.43 1.96 -3.84
N ALA A 109 -37.56 1.46 -2.96
CA ALA A 109 -36.11 1.61 -3.05
C ALA A 109 -35.38 0.38 -2.46
N ALA A 110 -34.14 0.19 -2.86
CA ALA A 110 -33.22 -0.75 -2.22
C ALA A 110 -32.50 -0.10 -1.03
N THR A 111 -32.19 -0.90 -0.02
CA THR A 111 -31.43 -0.49 1.17
C THR A 111 -29.97 -0.92 1.01
N LEU A 112 -29.01 -0.03 1.24
CA LEU A 112 -27.59 -0.40 1.23
C LEU A 112 -27.29 -1.37 2.37
N ALA A 113 -26.37 -2.31 2.14
CA ALA A 113 -25.76 -3.08 3.22
C ALA A 113 -25.11 -2.11 4.23
N ALA A 114 -25.36 -2.30 5.51
CA ALA A 114 -24.75 -1.50 6.56
C ALA A 114 -23.27 -1.89 6.76
N PRO A 115 -22.41 -1.00 7.30
CA PRO A 115 -21.09 -1.41 7.78
C PRO A 115 -21.16 -2.66 8.67
N GLY A 116 -20.16 -3.52 8.58
CA GLY A 116 -20.16 -4.86 9.16
C GLY A 116 -20.93 -5.91 8.33
N HIS A 117 -21.61 -5.52 7.25
CA HIS A 117 -22.37 -6.42 6.37
C HIS A 117 -22.08 -6.16 4.89
N PHE A 118 -22.31 -7.16 4.06
CA PHE A 118 -22.17 -7.06 2.60
C PHE A 118 -23.32 -7.77 1.89
N VAL A 119 -23.50 -7.47 0.60
CA VAL A 119 -24.45 -8.18 -0.27
C VAL A 119 -23.75 -8.55 -1.56
N ALA A 120 -23.44 -9.84 -1.73
CA ALA A 120 -22.68 -10.32 -2.89
C ALA A 120 -23.51 -10.40 -4.18
N PHE A 121 -24.82 -10.65 -4.07
CA PHE A 121 -25.66 -10.99 -5.22
C PHE A 121 -26.80 -10.00 -5.43
N ALA A 122 -27.13 -9.78 -6.70
CA ALA A 122 -28.32 -9.02 -7.08
C ALA A 122 -29.59 -9.76 -6.63
N GLY A 123 -30.63 -8.99 -6.32
CA GLY A 123 -31.92 -9.55 -5.89
C GLY A 123 -31.93 -10.06 -4.45
N SER A 124 -30.94 -9.70 -3.63
CA SER A 124 -30.92 -10.14 -2.23
C SER A 124 -32.01 -9.48 -1.41
N SER A 125 -32.66 -10.28 -0.56
CA SER A 125 -33.62 -9.79 0.44
C SER A 125 -32.97 -9.54 1.81
N THR A 126 -31.72 -9.96 1.98
CA THR A 126 -30.95 -9.83 3.22
C THR A 126 -29.54 -9.33 2.93
N GLN A 127 -28.89 -8.86 3.98
CA GLN A 127 -27.44 -8.61 3.99
C GLN A 127 -26.73 -9.73 4.75
N GLU A 128 -25.50 -10.02 4.37
CA GLU A 128 -24.64 -11.02 5.00
C GLU A 128 -23.68 -10.35 5.97
N GLU A 129 -23.57 -10.89 7.18
CA GLU A 129 -22.68 -10.36 8.21
C GLU A 129 -21.23 -10.79 7.95
N ALA A 130 -20.28 -9.86 8.07
CA ALA A 130 -18.85 -10.18 7.99
C ALA A 130 -18.49 -11.18 9.09
N GLN A 131 -17.89 -12.32 8.72
CA GLN A 131 -17.50 -13.35 9.68
C GLN A 131 -16.18 -12.98 10.38
N PRO A 132 -15.88 -13.56 11.56
CA PRO A 132 -14.57 -13.40 12.21
C PRO A 132 -13.41 -13.62 11.24
N GLY A 133 -12.37 -12.80 11.37
CA GLY A 133 -11.27 -12.69 10.41
C GLY A 133 -11.51 -11.71 9.27
N SER A 134 -12.72 -11.18 9.07
CA SER A 134 -13.04 -10.19 8.05
C SER A 134 -13.89 -9.05 8.58
N PHE A 135 -13.81 -7.88 7.96
CA PHE A 135 -14.55 -6.68 8.33
C PHE A 135 -15.14 -5.97 7.12
N VAL A 136 -16.14 -5.11 7.34
CA VAL A 136 -16.69 -4.22 6.31
C VAL A 136 -16.79 -2.80 6.88
N ASP A 137 -15.98 -1.90 6.37
CA ASP A 137 -15.87 -0.52 6.83
C ASP A 137 -16.86 0.44 6.15
N VAL A 138 -17.37 0.08 4.96
CA VAL A 138 -18.25 0.95 4.15
C VAL A 138 -19.64 0.37 3.97
N ALA A 139 -20.64 1.25 3.92
CA ALA A 139 -21.98 0.87 3.49
C ALA A 139 -21.98 0.51 2.00
N GLY A 140 -22.85 -0.41 1.60
CA GLY A 140 -22.98 -0.82 0.20
C GLY A 140 -21.91 -1.81 -0.26
N ALA A 141 -21.17 -2.44 0.65
CA ALA A 141 -20.12 -3.40 0.29
C ALA A 141 -20.70 -4.65 -0.38
N THR A 142 -19.97 -5.16 -1.38
CA THR A 142 -20.32 -6.41 -2.08
C THR A 142 -19.59 -7.63 -1.51
N ALA A 143 -18.57 -7.43 -0.68
CA ALA A 143 -17.79 -8.47 -0.04
C ALA A 143 -17.21 -7.95 1.29
N ALA A 144 -16.82 -8.87 2.18
CA ALA A 144 -16.03 -8.54 3.35
C ALA A 144 -14.53 -8.47 3.02
N THR A 145 -13.82 -7.59 3.70
CA THR A 145 -12.37 -7.43 3.61
C THR A 145 -11.70 -8.35 4.62
N VAL A 146 -10.84 -9.25 4.15
CA VAL A 146 -10.05 -10.12 5.03
C VAL A 146 -9.03 -9.28 5.79
N SER A 147 -8.93 -9.49 7.11
CA SER A 147 -7.95 -8.81 7.96
C SER A 147 -6.52 -9.10 7.46
N PRO A 148 -5.66 -8.09 7.27
CA PRO A 148 -4.26 -8.31 6.92
C PRO A 148 -3.49 -8.94 8.09
N VAL A 149 -2.26 -9.41 7.83
CA VAL A 149 -1.32 -9.81 8.90
C VAL A 149 -1.07 -8.64 9.85
N GLY A 150 -0.76 -8.93 11.11
CA GLY A 150 -0.68 -7.92 12.16
C GLY A 150 -2.02 -7.42 12.70
N PHE A 151 -3.14 -7.81 12.09
CA PHE A 151 -4.49 -7.44 12.52
C PHE A 151 -5.39 -8.66 12.68
N PHE A 152 -6.36 -8.57 13.59
CA PHE A 152 -7.34 -9.63 13.83
C PHE A 152 -8.77 -9.08 13.96
N VAL A 153 -9.76 -9.90 13.64
CA VAL A 153 -11.17 -9.60 13.80
C VAL A 153 -11.84 -10.73 14.61
N PRO A 154 -12.11 -10.52 15.90
CA PRO A 154 -12.60 -11.61 16.76
C PRO A 154 -14.10 -11.89 16.62
N ASN A 155 -14.88 -10.88 16.25
CA ASN A 155 -16.34 -10.93 16.24
C ASN A 155 -16.88 -10.77 14.83
N SER A 156 -18.06 -11.32 14.59
CA SER A 156 -18.82 -11.03 13.38
C SER A 156 -19.32 -9.58 13.36
N GLY A 157 -19.66 -9.07 12.18
CA GLY A 157 -20.22 -7.73 12.02
C GLY A 157 -19.22 -6.61 12.26
N ALA A 158 -17.92 -6.91 12.26
CA ALA A 158 -16.89 -5.93 12.52
C ALA A 158 -16.79 -4.90 11.40
N THR A 159 -16.60 -3.64 11.78
CA THR A 159 -16.40 -2.53 10.83
C THR A 159 -14.92 -2.18 10.63
N ALA A 160 -14.04 -2.81 11.41
CA ALA A 160 -12.60 -2.60 11.35
C ALA A 160 -11.87 -3.83 11.88
N ALA A 161 -10.63 -4.02 11.44
CA ALA A 161 -9.70 -4.96 12.05
C ALA A 161 -8.98 -4.33 13.25
N LEU A 162 -8.73 -5.13 14.28
CA LEU A 162 -8.00 -4.72 15.47
C LEU A 162 -6.51 -5.00 15.28
N ALA A 163 -5.68 -4.01 15.56
CA ALA A 163 -4.24 -4.20 15.59
C ALA A 163 -3.84 -5.19 16.69
N ALA A 164 -2.88 -6.06 16.40
CA ALA A 164 -2.20 -6.82 17.45
C ALA A 164 -1.58 -5.82 18.46
N PRO A 165 -1.83 -5.93 19.77
CA PRO A 165 -1.18 -5.06 20.74
C PRO A 165 0.31 -5.39 20.88
N PRO A 166 1.14 -4.50 21.46
CA PRO A 166 2.53 -4.79 21.77
C PRO A 166 2.69 -6.08 22.59
N GLY A 167 3.69 -6.89 22.25
CA GLY A 167 3.90 -8.23 22.81
C GLY A 167 3.02 -9.33 22.21
N GLN A 168 2.16 -9.00 21.23
CA GLN A 168 1.38 -9.98 20.46
C GLN A 168 1.56 -9.77 18.95
N TYR A 169 1.26 -10.81 18.17
CA TYR A 169 1.39 -10.81 16.71
C TYR A 169 0.26 -11.61 16.04
N VAL A 170 0.02 -11.35 14.76
CA VAL A 170 -0.92 -12.11 13.92
C VAL A 170 -0.22 -12.53 12.63
N PRO A 171 0.18 -13.81 12.50
CA PRO A 171 1.05 -14.27 11.40
C PRO A 171 0.34 -14.50 10.07
N THR A 172 -0.99 -14.55 10.07
CA THR A 172 -1.76 -14.90 8.88
C THR A 172 -2.86 -13.87 8.63
N THR A 173 -3.20 -13.66 7.37
CA THR A 173 -4.43 -12.95 7.02
C THR A 173 -5.64 -13.69 7.57
N GLY A 174 -6.73 -12.97 7.81
CA GLY A 174 -7.95 -13.56 8.38
C GLY A 174 -7.83 -13.94 9.85
N GLY A 175 -6.86 -13.37 10.58
CA GLY A 175 -6.68 -13.65 12.01
C GLY A 175 -7.94 -13.35 12.82
N VAL A 176 -8.31 -14.25 13.72
CA VAL A 176 -9.44 -14.07 14.65
C VAL A 176 -8.99 -13.69 16.06
N MET A 177 -7.69 -13.81 16.33
CA MET A 177 -7.07 -13.45 17.60
C MET A 177 -5.60 -13.10 17.38
N ALA A 178 -5.04 -12.33 18.29
CA ALA A 178 -3.60 -12.10 18.38
C ALA A 178 -2.94 -13.16 19.29
N VAL A 179 -1.72 -13.55 18.94
CA VAL A 179 -0.93 -14.58 19.62
C VAL A 179 0.16 -13.90 20.44
N ASN A 180 0.37 -14.34 21.69
CA ASN A 180 1.46 -13.81 22.51
C ASN A 180 2.82 -14.18 21.94
N CYS A 181 3.76 -13.23 21.98
CA CYS A 181 5.14 -13.51 21.65
C CYS A 181 5.77 -14.51 22.62
N PRO A 182 6.50 -15.53 22.11
CA PRO A 182 7.28 -16.43 22.96
C PRO A 182 8.30 -15.70 23.84
N THR A 183 8.76 -16.36 24.89
CA THR A 183 9.88 -15.87 25.72
C THR A 183 11.09 -15.52 24.85
N HIS A 184 11.78 -14.42 25.19
CA HIS A 184 12.91 -13.87 24.41
C HIS A 184 12.53 -13.28 23.05
N THR A 185 11.24 -13.00 22.83
CA THR A 185 10.76 -12.24 21.68
C THR A 185 9.76 -11.16 22.09
N ASN A 186 9.59 -10.13 21.27
CA ASN A 186 8.67 -9.02 21.52
C ASN A 186 7.99 -8.52 20.23
N SER A 187 7.08 -7.55 20.32
CA SER A 187 6.50 -6.87 19.14
C SER A 187 6.04 -5.45 19.51
N TYR A 188 6.05 -4.51 18.55
CA TYR A 188 5.63 -3.10 18.76
C TYR A 188 4.15 -2.83 18.45
N GLY A 189 3.36 -3.89 18.26
CA GLY A 189 1.97 -3.82 17.81
C GLY A 189 1.85 -3.81 16.29
N MET A 190 0.64 -4.07 15.78
CA MET A 190 0.36 -4.27 14.34
C MET A 190 1.30 -5.30 13.68
N ALA A 191 1.82 -6.24 14.47
CA ALA A 191 2.97 -7.06 14.10
C ALA A 191 2.56 -8.40 13.47
N SER A 192 3.16 -8.73 12.32
CA SER A 192 2.98 -10.02 11.65
C SER A 192 3.84 -11.14 12.25
N ALA A 193 4.89 -10.79 13.00
CA ALA A 193 5.78 -11.72 13.67
C ALA A 193 6.29 -11.13 15.01
N CYS A 194 7.02 -11.93 15.78
CA CYS A 194 7.75 -11.43 16.95
C CYS A 194 9.21 -11.17 16.59
N ARG A 195 9.79 -10.11 17.14
CA ARG A 195 11.22 -9.79 17.03
C ARG A 195 12.01 -10.53 18.11
N ILE A 196 13.14 -11.12 17.73
CA ILE A 196 14.04 -11.83 18.65
C ILE A 196 14.85 -10.80 19.44
N THR A 197 14.87 -10.95 20.77
CA THR A 197 15.57 -10.03 21.70
C THR A 197 16.78 -10.68 22.38
N SER A 198 17.30 -11.80 21.85
CA SER A 198 18.55 -12.36 22.33
C SER A 198 19.29 -13.17 21.25
N GLU A 199 20.60 -13.02 21.19
CA GLU A 199 21.46 -13.69 20.21
C GLU A 199 21.46 -15.22 20.38
N SER A 200 21.36 -15.71 21.62
CA SER A 200 21.29 -17.15 21.92
C SER A 200 20.00 -17.83 21.44
N TYR A 201 18.95 -17.05 21.15
CA TYR A 201 17.64 -17.57 20.71
C TYR A 201 17.48 -17.57 19.18
N ALA A 202 18.41 -16.98 18.43
CA ALA A 202 18.33 -16.84 16.98
C ALA A 202 18.41 -18.16 16.18
N GLY A 203 18.79 -19.28 16.81
CA GLY A 203 19.06 -20.57 16.14
C GLY A 203 17.85 -21.50 15.89
N GLY A 204 16.60 -21.05 16.09
CA GLY A 204 15.41 -21.89 15.85
C GLY A 204 14.04 -21.32 16.27
N ALA A 205 13.93 -20.00 16.43
CA ALA A 205 12.73 -19.35 16.93
C ALA A 205 11.73 -18.96 15.83
N PRO A 206 10.41 -18.98 16.11
CA PRO A 206 9.39 -18.36 15.26
C PRO A 206 9.42 -16.83 15.45
N GLY A 207 10.43 -16.18 14.88
CA GLY A 207 10.63 -14.74 15.01
C GLY A 207 11.64 -14.18 14.02
N VAL A 208 11.66 -12.85 13.92
CA VAL A 208 12.44 -12.09 12.96
C VAL A 208 13.49 -11.30 13.72
N THR A 209 14.63 -10.99 13.10
CA THR A 209 15.68 -10.23 13.77
C THR A 209 16.24 -9.18 12.82
N PRO A 210 16.32 -7.90 13.24
CA PRO A 210 17.22 -6.92 12.63
C PRO A 210 18.65 -7.45 12.55
N LEU A 211 19.30 -7.35 11.39
CA LEU A 211 20.66 -7.85 11.20
C LEU A 211 21.50 -6.81 10.46
N LEU A 212 22.50 -6.26 11.16
CA LEU A 212 23.49 -5.40 10.53
C LEU A 212 24.50 -6.23 9.73
N ASP A 213 24.78 -5.80 8.51
CA ASP A 213 25.99 -6.17 7.78
C ASP A 213 26.70 -4.94 7.23
N SER A 214 27.92 -5.13 6.72
CA SER A 214 28.71 -4.08 6.09
C SER A 214 29.59 -4.64 4.99
N ASN A 215 29.96 -3.80 4.02
CA ASN A 215 30.76 -4.20 2.86
C ASN A 215 32.18 -4.74 3.19
N PHE A 216 32.70 -4.50 4.40
CA PHE A 216 33.97 -5.06 4.88
C PHE A 216 33.80 -6.23 5.87
N GLY A 217 32.58 -6.70 6.07
CA GLY A 217 32.21 -7.65 7.12
C GLY A 217 32.09 -6.99 8.49
N THR A 218 31.21 -7.51 9.34
CA THR A 218 31.07 -7.01 10.71
C THR A 218 32.22 -7.48 11.60
N GLY A 219 32.93 -6.53 12.23
CA GLY A 219 34.07 -6.83 13.08
C GLY A 219 35.39 -7.02 12.33
N GLY A 220 36.50 -7.06 13.08
CA GLY A 220 37.84 -7.29 12.53
C GLY A 220 38.66 -6.01 12.31
N THR A 221 39.74 -6.15 11.53
CA THR A 221 40.67 -5.07 11.18
C THR A 221 40.61 -4.81 9.68
N HIS A 222 40.41 -3.55 9.32
CA HIS A 222 40.21 -3.08 7.96
C HIS A 222 41.28 -2.03 7.63
N ASP A 223 42.11 -2.32 6.63
CA ASP A 223 43.15 -1.40 6.17
C ASP A 223 42.57 -0.40 5.16
N VAL A 224 42.63 0.89 5.48
CA VAL A 224 42.17 1.99 4.62
C VAL A 224 43.27 2.51 3.70
N GLY A 225 44.49 1.97 3.80
CA GLY A 225 45.64 2.35 2.98
C GLY A 225 46.21 3.72 3.34
N ALA A 226 46.70 4.44 2.32
CA ALA A 226 47.28 5.76 2.49
C ALA A 226 46.17 6.83 2.56
N LEU A 227 46.03 7.46 3.73
CA LEU A 227 45.01 8.48 3.99
C LEU A 227 45.65 9.72 4.62
N GLY A 228 45.80 10.77 3.81
CA GLY A 228 46.34 12.05 4.25
C GLY A 228 45.31 12.89 5.01
N ALA A 229 45.79 13.94 5.69
CA ALA A 229 44.96 14.95 6.32
C ALA A 229 43.94 15.55 5.33
N GLY A 230 42.66 15.56 5.72
CA GLY A 230 41.54 15.98 4.86
C GLY A 230 41.01 14.90 3.90
N GLY A 231 41.66 13.75 3.81
CA GLY A 231 41.21 12.59 3.05
C GLY A 231 39.93 11.97 3.64
N MET A 232 39.19 11.25 2.80
CA MET A 232 37.98 10.52 3.19
C MET A 232 38.06 9.06 2.77
N PHE A 233 37.56 8.18 3.62
CA PHE A 233 37.36 6.77 3.34
C PHE A 233 35.89 6.41 3.53
N GLY A 234 35.27 5.80 2.52
CA GLY A 234 33.86 5.42 2.55
C GLY A 234 33.67 3.95 2.95
N PHE A 235 32.61 3.67 3.70
CA PHE A 235 32.15 2.30 3.95
C PHE A 235 30.62 2.27 4.00
N ASP A 236 30.04 1.11 3.74
CA ASP A 236 28.58 0.95 3.66
C ASP A 236 28.11 -0.04 4.71
N VAL A 237 26.97 0.25 5.33
CA VAL A 237 26.23 -0.72 6.13
C VAL A 237 24.89 -1.04 5.49
N GLU A 238 24.33 -2.20 5.81
CA GLU A 238 23.04 -2.64 5.31
C GLU A 238 22.27 -3.40 6.40
N ASN A 239 20.94 -3.33 6.33
CA ASN A 239 20.08 -4.24 7.05
C ASN A 239 19.77 -5.47 6.18
N VAL A 240 20.41 -6.60 6.50
CA VAL A 240 20.33 -7.86 5.75
C VAL A 240 19.34 -8.86 6.36
N SER A 241 18.43 -8.38 7.19
CA SER A 241 17.37 -9.21 7.78
C SER A 241 16.58 -9.98 6.72
N THR A 242 16.27 -11.24 7.03
CA THR A 242 15.46 -12.11 6.17
C THR A 242 14.07 -12.26 6.78
N ASP A 243 13.18 -11.30 6.53
CA ASP A 243 11.75 -11.50 6.72
C ASP A 243 10.97 -10.82 5.59
N SER A 244 10.05 -11.57 4.99
CA SER A 244 9.27 -11.18 3.83
C SER A 244 7.77 -11.03 4.15
N ALA A 245 7.37 -11.09 5.42
CA ALA A 245 5.97 -11.13 5.84
C ALA A 245 5.26 -9.76 6.03
N THR A 246 5.81 -8.62 5.54
CA THR A 246 5.27 -7.23 5.60
C THR A 246 5.21 -6.58 7.01
N PRO A 247 4.91 -5.26 7.12
CA PRO A 247 5.67 -4.08 6.68
C PRO A 247 6.77 -3.73 7.71
N ASP A 248 7.99 -3.55 7.21
CA ASP A 248 9.21 -2.85 7.70
C ASP A 248 9.52 -2.66 9.22
N ASP A 249 8.57 -2.59 10.15
CA ASP A 249 8.80 -2.13 11.52
C ASP A 249 9.51 -3.15 12.43
N LEU A 250 9.34 -4.46 12.20
CA LEU A 250 9.92 -5.49 13.07
C LEU A 250 11.38 -5.80 12.78
N THR A 251 11.77 -5.61 11.53
CA THR A 251 13.14 -5.86 11.06
C THR A 251 13.94 -4.59 10.85
N THR A 252 13.32 -3.41 10.89
CA THR A 252 14.05 -2.13 10.91
C THR A 252 15.08 -2.13 12.03
N LEU A 253 16.31 -1.79 11.64
CA LEU A 253 17.45 -1.70 12.54
C LEU A 253 17.76 -0.23 12.82
N THR A 254 17.79 0.17 14.07
CA THR A 254 18.11 1.53 14.50
C THR A 254 19.59 1.64 14.86
N LEU A 255 20.30 2.61 14.29
CA LEU A 255 21.65 2.96 14.71
C LEU A 255 21.58 4.06 15.79
N LEU A 256 21.81 3.67 17.04
CA LEU A 256 21.58 4.52 18.21
C LEU A 256 22.74 5.46 18.49
N GLN A 257 23.97 4.95 18.36
CA GLN A 257 25.17 5.71 18.67
C GLN A 257 26.35 5.22 17.82
N ALA A 258 27.23 6.15 17.46
CA ALA A 258 28.54 5.87 16.89
C ALA A 258 29.62 6.51 17.77
N LEU A 259 30.68 5.76 18.07
CA LEU A 259 31.81 6.23 18.86
C LEU A 259 33.13 5.88 18.16
N LEU A 260 33.99 6.88 18.00
CA LEU A 260 35.37 6.68 17.60
C LEU A 260 36.24 6.52 18.85
N GLY A 261 37.01 5.44 18.90
CA GLY A 261 37.88 5.08 20.02
C GLY A 261 39.33 4.89 19.60
N GLY A 262 40.22 4.81 20.59
CA GLY A 262 41.67 4.77 20.38
C GLY A 262 42.28 6.17 20.27
N ASP A 263 43.60 6.25 20.50
CA ASP A 263 44.32 7.53 20.51
C ASP A 263 44.31 8.22 19.14
N ASP A 264 44.23 7.46 18.04
CA ASP A 264 44.12 8.06 16.71
C ASP A 264 42.69 8.44 16.32
N GLY A 265 41.67 7.91 17.03
CA GLY A 265 40.26 8.14 16.71
C GLY A 265 39.82 9.60 16.84
N LEU A 266 40.51 10.39 17.68
CA LEU A 266 40.27 11.82 17.83
C LEU A 266 40.67 12.67 16.61
N TYR A 267 41.38 12.07 15.65
CA TYR A 267 41.76 12.70 14.38
C TYR A 267 40.81 12.34 13.24
N PHE A 268 39.66 11.72 13.53
CA PHE A 268 38.67 11.35 12.51
C PHE A 268 37.28 11.86 12.88
N ASP A 269 36.54 12.30 11.87
CA ASP A 269 35.10 12.55 11.96
C ASP A 269 34.34 11.45 11.20
N LEU A 270 33.24 10.97 11.77
CA LEU A 270 32.29 10.12 11.07
C LEU A 270 31.21 10.99 10.42
N LEU A 271 31.09 10.89 9.09
CA LEU A 271 30.09 11.56 8.29
C LEU A 271 29.02 10.55 7.82
N GLY A 272 27.80 11.05 7.60
CA GLY A 272 26.64 10.25 7.19
C GLY A 272 25.87 9.60 8.33
N PHE A 273 26.41 9.63 9.56
CA PHE A 273 25.75 9.10 10.74
C PHE A 273 24.88 10.14 11.45
N THR A 274 23.65 9.75 11.79
CA THR A 274 22.76 10.51 12.68
C THR A 274 22.24 9.57 13.77
N PRO A 275 22.38 9.89 15.07
CA PRO A 275 21.80 9.08 16.14
C PRO A 275 20.30 8.84 15.92
N GLY A 276 19.88 7.58 15.98
CA GLY A 276 18.50 7.16 15.76
C GLY A 276 18.11 6.96 14.29
N MET A 277 19.05 6.98 13.35
CA MET A 277 18.75 6.65 11.96
C MET A 277 18.34 5.19 11.80
N GLU A 278 17.40 4.95 10.90
CA GLU A 278 16.80 3.64 10.65
C GLU A 278 17.32 3.03 9.35
N LEU A 279 17.70 1.77 9.42
CA LEU A 279 18.10 0.93 8.31
C LEU A 279 16.93 0.01 7.99
N VAL A 280 16.07 0.45 7.07
CA VAL A 280 14.90 -0.33 6.62
C VAL A 280 15.34 -1.35 5.57
N ILE A 281 14.85 -2.59 5.65
CA ILE A 281 15.15 -3.64 4.66
C ILE A 281 14.81 -3.12 3.25
N GLY A 282 15.67 -3.40 2.27
CA GLY A 282 15.40 -3.08 0.86
C GLY A 282 15.56 -1.59 0.51
N SER A 283 15.96 -0.75 1.46
CA SER A 283 16.32 0.67 1.20
C SER A 283 17.72 0.84 0.59
N GLY A 284 18.47 -0.26 0.46
CA GLY A 284 19.82 -0.29 -0.11
C GLY A 284 20.92 -0.05 0.92
N LEU A 285 22.12 0.26 0.41
CA LEU A 285 23.30 0.52 1.21
C LEU A 285 23.26 1.92 1.84
N PHE A 286 23.69 2.02 3.10
CA PHE A 286 23.79 3.27 3.83
C PHE A 286 25.26 3.70 3.92
N PRO A 287 25.66 4.75 3.17
CA PRO A 287 27.05 5.15 3.07
C PRO A 287 27.47 6.01 4.27
N PHE A 288 28.61 5.66 4.84
CA PHE A 288 29.32 6.45 5.83
C PHE A 288 30.70 6.86 5.32
N SER A 289 31.28 7.90 5.91
CA SER A 289 32.64 8.31 5.57
C SER A 289 33.44 8.70 6.80
N LEU A 290 34.65 8.15 6.89
CA LEU A 290 35.65 8.54 7.88
C LEU A 290 36.52 9.63 7.26
N LYS A 291 36.46 10.84 7.81
CA LYS A 291 37.23 11.99 7.35
C LYS A 291 38.41 12.23 8.29
N ALA A 292 39.63 12.16 7.74
CA ALA A 292 40.84 12.51 8.46
C ALA A 292 40.90 14.02 8.72
N LEU A 293 41.10 14.42 9.97
CA LEU A 293 41.25 15.81 10.39
C LEU A 293 42.65 16.34 10.05
N ALA A 294 42.76 17.67 9.96
CA ALA A 294 44.02 18.34 9.62
C ALA A 294 45.17 18.03 10.59
N GLY A 295 44.85 17.65 11.83
CA GLY A 295 45.81 17.35 12.88
C GLY A 295 46.35 15.91 12.88
N LEU A 296 45.92 15.05 11.96
CA LEU A 296 46.36 13.65 11.92
C LEU A 296 47.91 13.58 11.78
N PRO A 297 48.64 12.96 12.73
CA PRO A 297 50.09 12.84 12.64
C PRO A 297 50.54 12.01 11.42
N ALA A 298 51.75 12.26 10.92
CA ALA A 298 52.34 11.43 9.88
C ALA A 298 52.77 10.06 10.47
N GLY A 299 52.56 8.98 9.73
CA GLY A 299 52.85 7.62 10.18
C GLY A 299 51.63 6.69 10.18
N ALA A 300 51.77 5.52 10.80
CA ALA A 300 50.66 4.57 10.93
C ALA A 300 49.64 5.07 11.95
N PHE A 301 48.36 4.83 11.68
CA PHE A 301 47.27 5.10 12.61
C PHE A 301 46.40 3.85 12.80
N SER A 302 45.77 3.75 13.97
CA SER A 302 44.81 2.70 14.31
C SER A 302 43.74 3.23 15.26
N PHE A 303 42.47 3.06 14.88
CA PHE A 303 41.34 3.47 15.70
C PHE A 303 40.18 2.51 15.56
N THR A 304 39.23 2.59 16.48
CA THR A 304 38.00 1.80 16.43
C THR A 304 36.79 2.67 16.14
N LEU A 305 35.84 2.14 15.37
CA LEU A 305 34.49 2.65 15.27
C LEU A 305 33.54 1.66 15.92
N SER A 306 32.80 2.09 16.92
CA SER A 306 31.76 1.30 17.57
C SER A 306 30.38 1.85 17.22
N LEU A 307 29.54 1.03 16.58
CA LEU A 307 28.15 1.32 16.26
C LEU A 307 27.24 0.55 17.22
N LEU A 308 26.52 1.27 18.09
CA LEU A 308 25.49 0.69 18.95
C LEU A 308 24.17 0.65 18.18
N THR A 309 23.61 -0.55 18.05
CA THR A 309 22.33 -0.76 17.38
C THR A 309 21.30 -1.31 18.34
N ASP A 310 20.05 -1.39 17.91
CA ASP A 310 18.98 -2.09 18.62
C ASP A 310 18.85 -3.56 18.23
N GLN A 311 19.82 -4.14 17.48
CA GLN A 311 19.79 -5.56 17.13
C GLN A 311 19.74 -6.43 18.39
N TYR A 312 18.82 -7.41 18.41
CA TYR A 312 18.48 -8.23 19.58
C TYR A 312 17.98 -7.46 20.81
N ALA A 313 17.55 -6.20 20.67
CA ALA A 313 16.90 -5.45 21.73
C ALA A 313 15.52 -4.96 21.28
N ASP A 314 14.80 -4.35 22.22
CA ASP A 314 13.60 -3.60 21.90
C ASP A 314 13.95 -2.39 21.00
N TYR A 315 12.99 -1.89 20.24
CA TYR A 315 13.17 -0.83 19.26
C TYR A 315 13.60 0.44 20.00
N GLY A 316 14.66 1.06 19.50
CA GLY A 316 15.27 2.22 20.15
C GLY A 316 16.03 1.89 21.46
N GLN A 317 16.09 0.64 21.91
CA GLN A 317 16.86 0.22 23.08
C GLN A 317 18.25 -0.26 22.68
N ALA A 318 19.23 -0.05 23.56
CA ALA A 318 20.59 -0.52 23.35
C ALA A 318 20.64 -2.05 23.23
N GLY A 319 21.01 -2.53 22.06
CA GLY A 319 21.21 -3.94 21.73
C GLY A 319 22.67 -4.23 21.42
N LYS A 320 22.91 -4.77 20.22
CA LYS A 320 24.24 -5.22 19.81
C LYS A 320 25.19 -4.06 19.49
N LEU A 321 26.41 -4.15 19.99
CA LEU A 321 27.51 -3.24 19.64
C LEU A 321 28.39 -3.88 18.57
N PHE A 322 28.51 -3.22 17.42
CA PHE A 322 29.41 -3.61 16.34
C PHE A 322 30.68 -2.78 16.42
N THR A 323 31.84 -3.43 16.43
CA THR A 323 33.14 -2.73 16.54
C THR A 323 34.02 -3.05 15.34
N TYR A 324 34.41 -2.01 14.61
CA TYR A 324 35.29 -2.06 13.45
C TYR A 324 36.64 -1.48 13.84
N THR A 325 37.74 -2.15 13.52
CA THR A 325 39.09 -1.57 13.68
C THR A 325 39.58 -1.09 12.34
N PHE A 326 39.94 0.19 12.23
CA PHE A 326 40.50 0.77 11.03
C PHE A 326 41.98 1.07 11.22
N THR A 327 42.80 0.65 10.26
CA THR A 327 44.24 0.91 10.23
C THR A 327 44.63 1.57 8.93
N GLY A 328 45.69 2.37 8.92
CA GLY A 328 46.21 2.93 7.69
C GLY A 328 47.49 3.73 7.93
N THR A 329 47.90 4.50 6.93
CA THR A 329 49.09 5.35 7.03
C THR A 329 48.81 6.76 6.51
N ASN A 330 49.21 7.77 7.26
CA ASN A 330 49.28 9.14 6.78
C ASN A 330 50.67 9.38 6.17
N PRO A 331 50.77 9.56 4.84
CA PRO A 331 52.06 9.76 4.17
C PRO A 331 52.74 11.09 4.54
N GLY A 332 52.04 11.97 5.26
CA GLY A 332 52.51 13.32 5.59
C GLY A 332 52.54 14.24 4.37
N THR A 333 52.78 15.52 4.60
CA THR A 333 53.18 16.42 3.52
C THR A 333 54.62 16.10 3.18
N VAL A 334 54.85 15.37 2.09
CA VAL A 334 56.18 15.34 1.48
C VAL A 334 56.43 16.76 0.98
N VAL A 335 57.16 17.57 1.76
CA VAL A 335 57.78 18.78 1.26
C VAL A 335 58.90 18.29 0.34
N PRO A 336 58.82 18.41 -1.00
CA PRO A 336 59.98 18.13 -1.82
C PRO A 336 61.06 19.13 -1.38
N GLU A 337 62.21 18.63 -0.92
CA GLU A 337 63.35 19.51 -0.67
C GLU A 337 63.60 20.34 -1.94
N PRO A 338 63.80 21.66 -1.84
CA PRO A 338 64.13 22.45 -3.01
C PRO A 338 65.47 21.94 -3.55
N SER A 339 65.44 21.45 -4.79
CA SER A 339 66.61 20.99 -5.52
C SER A 339 67.75 21.98 -5.33
N SER A 340 68.84 21.56 -4.67
CA SER A 340 70.02 22.39 -4.48
C SER A 340 70.53 22.87 -5.85
N LEU A 341 70.35 24.17 -6.10
CA LEU A 341 70.86 24.91 -7.24
C LEU A 341 72.39 24.82 -7.20
N ALA A 342 73.00 23.97 -8.02
CA ALA A 342 74.46 23.92 -8.17
C ALA A 342 74.93 25.20 -8.90
N LEU A 343 75.36 26.20 -8.13
CA LEU A 343 76.08 27.36 -8.61
C LEU A 343 77.47 26.90 -9.13
N ALA A 344 77.65 26.85 -10.44
CA ALA A 344 78.97 26.74 -11.05
C ALA A 344 79.63 28.13 -11.08
N LEU A 345 80.50 28.41 -10.11
CA LEU A 345 81.45 29.54 -10.18
C LEU A 345 82.68 29.12 -11.00
N GLY A 346 82.87 29.80 -12.12
CA GLY A 346 84.07 29.70 -12.94
C GLY A 346 85.27 30.41 -12.31
N ALA A 347 86.45 29.79 -12.44
CA ALA A 347 87.74 30.43 -12.24
C ALA A 347 88.63 30.17 -13.46
N LEU A 348 89.19 31.25 -13.99
CA LEU A 348 90.10 31.34 -15.13
C LEU A 348 91.55 30.99 -14.76
N GLY A 349 92.30 30.48 -15.75
CA GLY A 349 93.77 30.59 -15.86
C GLY A 349 94.46 29.22 -16.01
N GLY A 350 95.26 28.92 -17.04
CA GLY A 350 95.84 29.76 -18.08
C GLY A 350 96.53 28.96 -19.19
N VAL A 351 97.01 29.74 -20.15
CA VAL A 351 97.49 29.46 -21.50
C VAL A 351 98.81 28.67 -21.57
N ALA A 352 98.96 27.77 -22.54
CA ALA A 352 100.24 27.54 -23.23
C ALA A 352 100.03 26.93 -24.64
N LEU A 353 100.72 27.55 -25.62
CA LEU A 353 100.52 27.42 -27.06
C LEU A 353 101.04 26.11 -27.67
N ALA A 354 100.35 25.65 -28.73
CA ALA A 354 100.88 24.70 -29.70
C ALA A 354 101.31 25.43 -30.98
N SER A 355 102.52 25.16 -31.49
CA SER A 355 102.78 25.02 -32.93
C SER A 355 104.23 24.62 -33.22
N GLY A 356 104.40 23.66 -34.14
CA GLY A 356 105.54 23.65 -35.06
C GLY A 356 106.42 22.38 -35.11
N LEU A 357 106.53 21.82 -36.32
CA LEU A 357 107.61 20.97 -36.87
C LEU A 357 107.50 19.46 -36.54
N ARG A 358 106.90 18.60 -37.37
CA ARG A 358 107.19 18.19 -38.76
C ARG A 358 108.50 17.40 -38.92
N ALA A 359 108.32 16.10 -39.21
CA ALA A 359 109.03 15.28 -40.20
C ALA A 359 110.03 14.18 -39.74
N ARG A 360 109.59 12.95 -40.08
CA ARG A 360 110.30 11.92 -40.89
C ARG A 360 111.52 11.16 -40.33
N ARG A 361 111.29 9.85 -40.34
CA ARG A 361 112.03 8.77 -41.06
C ARG A 361 113.06 7.93 -40.28
N ARG A 362 112.65 6.65 -40.17
CA ARG A 362 113.25 5.42 -40.72
C ARG A 362 114.27 4.63 -39.88
N ARG A 363 113.94 3.32 -39.87
CA ARG A 363 114.77 2.11 -40.04
C ARG A 363 115.51 1.63 -38.79
N SER A 364 115.22 0.39 -38.37
CA SER A 364 116.00 -0.84 -38.67
C SER A 364 117.01 -1.05 -37.54
N SER A 365 117.27 -2.20 -36.95
CA SER A 365 116.93 -3.62 -37.14
C SER A 365 117.52 -4.34 -35.92
N SER A 366 116.88 -5.44 -35.52
CA SER A 366 117.48 -6.65 -34.92
C SER A 366 118.67 -6.52 -33.96
N GLY A 367 118.41 -6.91 -32.72
CA GLY A 367 119.33 -7.49 -31.74
C GLY A 367 118.49 -8.25 -30.74
#